data_AF-A0A6M2CU14-F1
#
_entry.id   AF-A0A6M2CU14-F1
#
_cell.length_a   1.000
_cell.length_b   1.000
_cell.length_c   1.000
_cell.angle_alpha   90.00
_cell.angle_beta   90.00
_cell.angle_gamma   90.00
#
_symmetry.space_group_name_H-M   'P 1'
#
loop_
_entity.id
_entity.type
_entity.pdbx_description
1 polymer ?
#
loop_
_entity_poly.entity_id
_entity_poly.type
_entity_poly.pdbx_seq_one_letter_code
_entity_poly.pdbx_strand_id
1 'polypeptide(L)'
;MSTQPGNVSRSRAQKHQNVTAFKNTLHDTTVQTKKILSLKIENVCARCKDIIEWKIRYKKYKPLTVPRKCVKCEGKTVKSAYHIVCSACAERLKICAKCGAPEGSESSSQMTEDSENKAEADQES
;
A
#
# COMPACT_ATOMS: atom_id res chain seq x y z
N MET A 1 36.95 -7.64 -7.73
CA MET A 1 35.54 -7.25 -7.47
C MET A 1 35.08 -7.97 -6.22
N SER A 2 34.71 -7.25 -5.16
CA SER A 2 34.29 -7.84 -3.88
C SER A 2 32.94 -8.55 -4.04
N THR A 3 32.91 -9.84 -3.74
CA THR A 3 31.71 -10.70 -3.80
C THR A 3 30.98 -10.80 -2.46
N GLN A 4 31.41 -10.07 -1.43
CA GLN A 4 30.81 -10.17 -0.10
C GLN A 4 29.51 -9.35 -0.05
N PRO A 5 28.35 -9.96 0.25
CA PRO A 5 27.13 -9.23 0.55
C PRO A 5 27.38 -8.33 1.76
N GLY A 6 27.15 -7.02 1.59
CA GLY A 6 27.51 -6.00 2.56
C GLY A 6 27.08 -6.33 3.99
N ASN A 7 28.03 -6.22 4.92
CA ASN A 7 27.93 -6.41 6.36
C ASN A 7 26.50 -6.31 6.93
N VAL A 8 25.85 -7.46 7.12
CA VAL A 8 24.45 -7.61 7.56
C VAL A 8 24.22 -7.18 9.02
N SER A 9 25.28 -6.97 9.79
CA SER A 9 25.22 -6.43 11.16
C SER A 9 25.96 -5.09 11.25
N ARG A 10 25.20 -3.99 11.18
CA ARG A 10 25.74 -2.64 11.41
C ARG A 10 25.97 -2.45 12.91
N SER A 11 27.22 -2.26 13.33
CA SER A 11 27.58 -1.99 14.73
C SER A 11 27.23 -0.57 15.19
N ARG A 12 27.17 0.38 14.24
CA ARG A 12 26.89 1.80 14.51
C ARG A 12 25.53 2.20 13.96
N ALA A 13 24.81 3.03 14.73
CA ALA A 13 23.61 3.68 14.26
C ALA A 13 23.87 4.58 13.04
N GLN A 14 22.83 4.85 12.26
CA GLN A 14 22.93 5.76 11.10
C GLN A 14 23.50 7.12 11.54
N LYS A 15 24.53 7.61 10.84
CA LYS A 15 25.19 8.88 11.17
C LYS A 15 24.24 10.09 11.09
N HIS A 16 23.27 10.05 10.18
CA HIS A 16 22.35 11.15 9.90
C HIS A 16 20.92 10.74 10.21
N GLN A 17 20.53 10.80 11.48
CA GLN A 17 19.15 10.48 11.89
C GLN A 17 18.24 11.70 11.71
N ASN A 18 16.98 11.45 11.41
CA ASN A 18 15.96 12.50 11.38
C ASN A 18 15.74 13.03 12.79
N VAL A 19 15.87 14.35 12.98
CA VAL A 19 15.63 15.02 14.27
C VAL A 19 14.13 15.04 14.61
N THR A 20 13.28 15.14 13.58
CA THR A 20 11.83 15.16 13.72
C THR A 20 11.19 14.12 12.81
N ALA A 21 10.07 13.56 13.24
CA ALA A 21 9.29 12.65 12.41
C ALA A 21 8.70 13.40 11.21
N PHE A 22 8.63 12.72 10.06
CA PHE A 22 8.00 13.27 8.87
C PHE A 22 6.53 13.61 9.15
N LYS A 23 6.13 14.84 8.83
CA LYS A 23 4.75 15.33 8.94
C LYS A 23 4.26 15.75 7.56
N ASN A 24 3.25 15.06 7.05
CA ASN A 24 2.64 15.34 5.75
C ASN A 24 2.14 16.79 5.63
N THR A 25 1.58 17.33 6.72
CA THR A 25 0.94 18.65 6.77
C THR A 25 1.91 19.83 6.89
N LEU A 26 3.22 19.61 7.04
CA LEU A 26 4.18 20.68 7.34
C LEU A 26 4.30 21.72 6.20
N HIS A 27 4.20 21.27 4.95
CA HIS A 27 4.37 22.14 3.77
C HIS A 27 3.21 22.05 2.77
N ASP A 28 2.35 21.05 2.91
CA ASP A 28 1.29 20.76 1.94
C ASP A 28 -0.03 20.59 2.69
N THR A 29 -0.84 21.64 2.63
CA THR A 29 -2.15 21.74 3.27
C THR A 29 -3.27 21.74 2.25
N THR A 30 -3.01 21.20 1.05
CA THR A 30 -3.98 21.14 -0.03
C THR A 30 -5.23 20.37 0.38
N VAL A 31 -6.37 20.72 -0.23
CA VAL A 31 -7.66 20.06 0.01
C VAL A 31 -7.58 18.56 -0.26
N GLN A 32 -6.78 18.14 -1.26
CA GLN A 32 -6.56 16.73 -1.58
C GLN A 32 -5.85 16.00 -0.44
N THR A 33 -4.77 16.56 0.10
CA THR A 33 -4.05 15.98 1.24
C THR A 33 -4.94 15.83 2.47
N LYS A 34 -5.78 16.85 2.77
CA LYS A 34 -6.77 16.77 3.85
C LYS A 34 -7.78 15.65 3.63
N LYS A 35 -8.32 15.52 2.41
CA LYS A 35 -9.22 14.42 2.04
C LYS A 35 -8.56 13.06 2.26
N ILE A 36 -7.32 12.87 1.80
CA ILE A 36 -6.58 11.61 1.95
C ILE A 36 -6.34 11.28 3.44
N LEU A 37 -5.98 12.27 4.27
CA LEU A 37 -5.78 12.07 5.71
C LEU A 37 -7.08 11.71 6.44
N SER A 38 -8.23 12.21 5.97
CA SER A 38 -9.55 11.87 6.52
C SER A 38 -10.13 10.53 6.04
N LEU A 39 -9.44 9.82 5.13
CA LEU A 39 -9.94 8.54 4.61
C LEU A 39 -9.98 7.48 5.71
N LYS A 40 -11.16 6.88 5.90
CA LYS A 40 -11.34 5.74 6.79
C LYS A 40 -11.05 4.45 6.04
N ILE A 41 -10.15 3.63 6.58
CA ILE A 41 -9.80 2.32 6.05
C ILE A 41 -10.67 1.28 6.75
N GLU A 42 -11.53 0.60 6.00
CA GLU A 42 -12.53 -0.35 6.52
C GLU A 42 -12.43 -1.71 5.81
N ASN A 43 -12.87 -2.78 6.48
CA ASN A 43 -12.90 -4.15 5.95
C ASN A 43 -11.51 -4.69 5.55
N VAL A 44 -10.47 -4.33 6.31
CA VAL A 44 -9.06 -4.70 6.04
C VAL A 44 -8.43 -5.25 7.32
N CYS A 45 -7.58 -6.28 7.20
CA CYS A 45 -6.85 -6.84 8.35
C CYS A 45 -5.81 -5.84 8.90
N ALA A 46 -5.41 -6.00 10.16
CA ALA A 46 -4.47 -5.09 10.85
C ALA A 46 -3.21 -4.79 10.02
N ARG A 47 -2.56 -5.84 9.51
CA ARG A 47 -1.37 -5.71 8.65
C ARG A 47 -1.62 -4.82 7.42
N CYS A 48 -2.73 -5.06 6.72
CA CYS A 48 -3.01 -4.32 5.50
C CYS A 48 -3.44 -2.87 5.82
N LYS A 49 -4.05 -2.65 6.98
CA LYS A 49 -4.36 -1.31 7.50
C LYS A 49 -3.07 -0.52 7.71
N ASP A 50 -2.07 -1.10 8.37
CA ASP A 50 -0.77 -0.45 8.59
C ASP A 50 -0.08 -0.06 7.28
N ILE A 51 -0.13 -0.93 6.27
CA ILE A 51 0.44 -0.65 4.94
C ILE A 51 -0.25 0.55 4.28
N ILE A 52 -1.58 0.63 4.34
CA ILE A 52 -2.34 1.73 3.73
C ILE A 52 -2.13 3.02 4.53
N GLU A 53 -2.16 2.96 5.86
CA GLU A 53 -1.90 4.11 6.73
C GLU A 53 -0.49 4.66 6.53
N TRP A 54 0.51 3.79 6.38
CA TRP A 54 1.87 4.22 6.04
C TRP A 54 1.90 4.95 4.70
N LYS A 55 1.22 4.44 3.67
CA LYS A 55 1.13 5.13 2.38
C LYS A 55 0.48 6.50 2.51
N ILE A 56 -0.56 6.65 3.35
CA ILE A 56 -1.21 7.94 3.63
C ILE A 56 -0.26 8.89 4.37
N ARG A 57 0.41 8.39 5.43
CA ARG A 57 1.32 9.17 6.28
C ARG A 57 2.52 9.72 5.50
N TYR A 58 3.04 8.95 4.55
CA TYR A 58 4.23 9.30 3.77
C TYR A 58 3.93 9.80 2.35
N LYS A 59 2.70 10.25 2.07
CA LYS A 59 2.28 10.76 0.74
C LYS A 59 2.50 9.77 -0.43
N LYS A 60 2.52 8.47 -0.16
CA LYS A 60 2.64 7.40 -1.17
C LYS A 60 1.27 6.80 -1.55
N TYR A 61 0.18 7.39 -1.07
CA TYR A 61 -1.17 6.93 -1.37
C TYR A 61 -1.62 7.45 -2.74
N LYS A 62 -1.90 6.54 -3.68
CA LYS A 62 -2.41 6.86 -5.02
C LYS A 62 -3.93 6.55 -5.04
N PRO A 63 -4.81 7.56 -5.04
CA PRO A 63 -6.25 7.32 -5.12
C PRO A 63 -6.64 6.73 -6.47
N LEU A 64 -7.78 6.05 -6.53
CA LEU A 64 -8.34 5.57 -7.79
C LEU A 64 -9.09 6.71 -8.49
N THR A 65 -8.86 6.86 -9.80
CA THR A 65 -9.65 7.75 -10.66
C THR A 65 -10.94 7.06 -11.13
N VAL A 66 -10.88 5.75 -11.37
CA VAL A 66 -11.99 4.92 -11.85
C VAL A 66 -12.11 3.68 -10.96
N PRO A 67 -13.34 3.18 -10.69
CA PRO A 67 -13.53 1.94 -9.93
C PRO A 67 -12.85 0.73 -10.58
N ARG A 68 -12.23 -0.12 -9.77
CA ARG A 68 -11.59 -1.38 -10.23
C ARG A 68 -12.57 -2.56 -10.21
N LYS A 69 -12.23 -3.60 -10.98
CA LYS A 69 -12.94 -4.90 -10.98
C LYS A 69 -12.71 -5.61 -9.64
N CYS A 70 -13.77 -6.09 -9.02
CA CYS A 70 -13.72 -6.90 -7.81
C CYS A 70 -13.35 -8.34 -8.16
N VAL A 71 -12.45 -8.97 -7.40
CA VAL A 71 -12.05 -10.38 -7.60
C VAL A 71 -13.19 -11.37 -7.28
N LYS A 72 -14.16 -10.98 -6.45
CA LYS A 72 -15.23 -11.89 -5.96
C LYS A 72 -16.53 -11.81 -6.74
N CYS A 73 -16.98 -10.60 -7.09
CA CYS A 73 -18.23 -10.41 -7.85
C CYS A 73 -17.99 -9.99 -9.30
N GLU A 74 -16.73 -9.78 -9.69
CA GLU A 74 -16.34 -9.40 -11.06
C GLU A 74 -16.91 -8.07 -11.59
N GLY A 75 -17.72 -7.37 -10.80
CA GLY A 75 -18.18 -6.02 -11.13
C GLY A 75 -17.12 -4.95 -10.88
N LYS A 76 -17.21 -3.82 -11.58
CA LYS A 76 -16.39 -2.61 -11.36
C LYS A 76 -16.88 -1.83 -10.12
N THR A 77 -16.84 -2.47 -8.97
CA THR A 77 -17.45 -1.96 -7.72
C THR A 77 -16.42 -1.55 -6.66
N VAL A 78 -15.12 -1.74 -6.92
CA VAL A 78 -14.05 -1.38 -5.98
C VAL A 78 -13.77 0.13 -6.09
N LYS A 79 -14.21 0.89 -5.08
CA LYS A 79 -14.03 2.36 -5.01
C LYS A 79 -12.80 2.78 -4.20
N SER A 80 -12.37 1.96 -3.25
CA SER A 80 -11.22 2.26 -2.39
C SER A 80 -9.91 1.83 -3.04
N ALA A 81 -8.87 2.67 -2.96
CA ALA A 81 -7.57 2.32 -3.53
C ALA A 81 -6.91 1.17 -2.77
N TYR A 82 -6.10 0.39 -3.47
CA TYR A 82 -5.40 -0.80 -2.94
C TYR A 82 -6.30 -1.96 -2.50
N HIS A 83 -7.61 -1.89 -2.74
CA HIS A 83 -8.53 -3.00 -2.51
C HIS A 83 -8.62 -3.87 -3.77
N ILE A 84 -8.73 -5.20 -3.59
CA ILE A 84 -8.99 -6.17 -4.65
C ILE A 84 -10.42 -6.73 -4.57
N VAL A 85 -11.06 -6.61 -3.42
CA VAL A 85 -12.46 -6.98 -3.19
C VAL A 85 -13.27 -5.74 -2.82
N CYS A 86 -14.51 -5.63 -3.30
CA CYS A 86 -15.41 -4.54 -2.93
C CYS A 86 -15.94 -4.71 -1.49
N SER A 87 -16.39 -3.61 -0.87
CA SER A 87 -16.88 -3.63 0.53
C SER A 87 -17.98 -4.67 0.74
N ALA A 88 -18.98 -4.72 -0.13
CA ALA A 88 -20.09 -5.68 -0.04
C ALA A 88 -19.63 -7.14 -0.07
N CYS A 89 -18.60 -7.46 -0.87
CA CYS A 89 -18.05 -8.82 -0.91
C CYS A 89 -17.18 -9.13 0.31
N ALA A 90 -16.43 -8.14 0.81
CA ALA A 90 -15.60 -8.28 2.00
C ALA A 90 -16.46 -8.55 3.24
N GLU A 91 -17.56 -7.83 3.40
CA GLU A 91 -18.51 -7.99 4.52
C GLU A 91 -19.24 -9.34 4.45
N ARG A 92 -19.77 -9.70 3.27
CA ARG A 92 -20.50 -10.97 3.08
C ARG A 92 -19.63 -12.20 3.33
N LEU A 93 -18.37 -12.15 2.90
CA LEU A 93 -17.46 -13.30 2.98
C LEU A 93 -16.52 -13.23 4.19
N LYS A 94 -16.54 -12.14 4.98
CA LYS A 94 -15.63 -11.87 6.10
C LYS A 94 -14.16 -12.08 5.74
N ILE A 95 -13.73 -11.38 4.70
CA ILE A 95 -12.35 -11.41 4.19
C ILE A 95 -11.78 -10.01 4.09
N CYS A 96 -10.46 -9.90 4.15
CA CYS A 96 -9.77 -8.64 3.95
C CYS A 96 -9.95 -8.12 2.51
N ALA A 97 -10.41 -6.87 2.36
CA ALA A 97 -10.63 -6.24 1.06
C ALA A 97 -9.34 -6.02 0.24
N LYS A 98 -8.17 -6.00 0.87
CA LYS A 98 -6.86 -5.81 0.22
C LYS A 98 -6.16 -7.11 -0.16
N CYS A 99 -6.04 -8.08 0.75
CA CYS A 99 -5.32 -9.33 0.49
C CYS A 99 -6.22 -10.55 0.29
N GLY A 100 -7.52 -10.44 0.56
CA GLY A 100 -8.47 -11.55 0.41
C GLY A 100 -8.36 -12.65 1.46
N ALA A 101 -7.47 -12.50 2.46
CA ALA A 101 -7.30 -13.45 3.54
C ALA A 101 -8.50 -13.43 4.50
N PRO A 102 -8.89 -14.59 5.08
CA PRO A 102 -9.97 -14.65 6.06
C PRO A 102 -9.59 -13.90 7.35
N GLU A 103 -10.60 -13.34 8.02
CA GLU A 103 -10.40 -12.70 9.33
C GLU A 103 -9.81 -13.70 10.33
N GLY A 104 -8.66 -13.37 10.93
CA GLY A 104 -7.95 -14.22 11.91
C GLY A 104 -6.68 -14.90 11.41
N SER A 105 -6.31 -14.74 10.13
CA SER A 105 -5.01 -15.23 9.62
C SER A 105 -3.87 -14.24 9.91
N GLU A 106 -3.40 -14.21 11.15
CA GLU A 106 -2.10 -13.64 11.47
C GLU A 106 -1.00 -14.54 10.91
N SER A 107 -0.66 -14.40 9.63
CA SER A 107 0.59 -14.98 9.14
C SER A 107 1.28 -14.13 8.06
N SER A 108 2.48 -13.71 8.44
CA SER A 108 3.74 -13.64 7.69
C SER A 108 3.76 -13.14 6.23
N SER A 109 4.60 -12.13 5.99
CA SER A 109 5.49 -11.98 4.83
C SER A 109 4.96 -12.38 3.44
N GLN A 110 4.47 -11.41 2.65
CA GLN A 110 4.80 -11.32 1.22
C GLN A 110 4.48 -9.91 0.73
N MET A 111 5.55 -9.16 0.43
CA MET A 111 5.46 -7.92 -0.33
C MET A 111 5.26 -8.32 -1.80
N THR A 112 4.12 -7.97 -2.37
CA THR A 112 3.99 -7.89 -3.83
C THR A 112 4.13 -6.42 -4.21
N GLU A 113 5.38 -5.97 -4.27
CA GLU A 113 5.75 -4.90 -5.18
C GLU A 113 5.85 -5.56 -6.54
N ASP A 114 4.91 -5.26 -7.44
CA ASP A 114 5.10 -5.34 -8.90
C ASP A 114 3.79 -5.00 -9.60
N SER A 115 3.76 -3.85 -10.28
CA SER A 115 3.01 -3.58 -11.53
C SER A 115 3.10 -2.10 -11.89
N GLU A 116 4.32 -1.55 -12.05
CA GLU A 116 4.59 -0.34 -12.86
C GLU A 116 5.98 -0.54 -13.50
N ASN A 117 6.07 -1.44 -14.49
CA ASN A 117 7.05 -1.36 -15.58
C ASN A 117 6.53 -2.19 -16.76
N LYS A 118 5.85 -1.51 -17.70
CA LYS A 118 5.59 -2.02 -19.03
C LYS A 118 5.95 -0.92 -20.03
N ALA A 119 6.75 -1.34 -21.01
CA ALA A 119 7.03 -0.72 -22.31
C ALA A 119 8.26 0.20 -22.43
N GLU A 120 9.39 -0.41 -22.81
CA GLU A 120 10.35 0.07 -23.84
C GLU A 120 11.11 -1.21 -24.29
N ALA A 121 10.63 -1.93 -25.31
CA ALA A 121 10.82 -1.73 -26.75
C ALA A 121 12.08 -2.48 -27.27
N ASP A 122 11.85 -3.74 -27.61
CA ASP A 122 12.60 -4.57 -28.57
C ASP A 122 12.52 -3.89 -29.96
N GLN A 123 13.59 -3.26 -30.41
CA GLN A 123 13.87 -2.94 -31.82
C GLN A 123 15.30 -2.39 -31.95
N GLU A 124 16.26 -3.26 -32.24
CA GLU A 124 17.19 -3.06 -33.35
C GLU A 124 17.83 -4.42 -33.64
N SER A 125 17.62 -4.89 -34.86
CA SER A 125 18.28 -6.05 -35.46
C SER A 125 19.66 -5.67 -35.96
#